data_AF-A0A8H5XY10-F1
#
_entry.id   AF-A0A8H5XY10-F1
#
_cell.length_a   1.000
_cell.length_b   1.000
_cell.length_c   1.000
_cell.angle_alpha   90.00
_cell.angle_beta   90.00
_cell.angle_gamma   90.00
#
_symmetry.space_group_name_H-M   'P 1'
#
loop_
_entity.id
_entity.type
_entity.pdbx_description
1 polymer ?
#
loop_
_entity_poly.entity_id
_entity_poly.type
_entity_poly.pdbx_seq_one_letter_code
_entity_poly.pdbx_strand_id
1 'polypeptide(L)'
;MKVNQFLGEVVNGTKVLNENSYNFVIFGTPSSEEPWGWQISGHHLCVNCFMVGTQMVVSPVFMGAEPDIIDAGPHEGLELFVDQEQTALSLMQSLDPEVQKGVQIYKKRSGDEHPPGRWHRADQRHLGGAFRDNRIIAYEGVRVTTFSEP
;
A
#
# COMPACT_ATOMS: atom_id res chain seq x y z
N MET A 1 -5.45 -15.30 4.18
CA MET A 1 -5.88 -14.03 4.79
C MET A 1 -7.39 -13.95 4.81
N LYS A 2 -7.99 -13.85 6.01
CA LYS A 2 -9.46 -13.81 6.21
C LYS A 2 -10.15 -12.67 5.46
N VAL A 3 -9.52 -11.50 5.43
CA VAL A 3 -10.05 -10.32 4.71
C VAL A 3 -10.19 -10.59 3.22
N ASN A 4 -9.22 -11.27 2.60
CA ASN A 4 -9.31 -11.61 1.17
C ASN A 4 -10.48 -12.57 0.87
N GLN A 5 -10.72 -13.54 1.77
CA GLN A 5 -11.88 -14.44 1.68
C GLN A 5 -13.19 -13.66 1.78
N PHE A 6 -13.28 -12.75 2.76
CA PHE A 6 -14.46 -11.92 2.97
C PHE A 6 -14.77 -11.05 1.74
N LEU A 7 -13.77 -10.36 1.18
CA LEU A 7 -13.94 -9.62 -0.07
C LEU A 7 -14.46 -10.53 -1.18
N GLY A 8 -13.87 -11.72 -1.35
CA GLY A 8 -14.30 -12.68 -2.34
C GLY A 8 -15.77 -13.09 -2.21
N GLU A 9 -16.30 -13.17 -0.99
CA GLU A 9 -17.72 -13.43 -0.75
C GLU A 9 -18.57 -12.21 -1.14
N VAL A 10 -18.19 -11.01 -0.69
CA VAL A 10 -18.89 -9.75 -0.99
C VAL A 10 -19.03 -9.51 -2.49
N VAL A 11 -17.97 -9.78 -3.27
CA VAL A 11 -17.97 -9.54 -4.73
C VAL A 11 -18.32 -10.79 -5.56
N ASN A 12 -18.72 -11.90 -4.92
CA ASN A 12 -18.99 -13.18 -5.56
C ASN A 12 -17.80 -13.69 -6.43
N GLY A 13 -16.58 -13.51 -5.93
CA GLY A 13 -15.30 -13.74 -6.59
C GLY A 13 -14.38 -14.74 -5.89
N THR A 14 -14.88 -15.59 -5.00
CA THR A 14 -14.08 -16.53 -4.16
C THR A 14 -13.13 -17.45 -4.92
N LYS A 15 -13.40 -17.74 -6.20
CA LYS A 15 -12.46 -18.50 -7.06
C LYS A 15 -11.12 -17.79 -7.25
N VAL A 16 -11.11 -16.46 -7.14
CA VAL A 16 -9.92 -15.62 -7.32
C VAL A 16 -9.48 -15.00 -6.00
N LEU A 17 -10.43 -14.63 -5.13
CA LEU A 17 -10.21 -13.95 -3.86
C LEU A 17 -10.63 -14.86 -2.70
N ASN A 18 -9.84 -15.88 -2.38
CA ASN A 18 -10.05 -16.71 -1.20
C ASN A 18 -8.92 -16.55 -0.19
N GLU A 19 -9.06 -17.17 0.97
CA GLU A 19 -8.07 -17.09 2.03
C GLU A 19 -6.65 -17.44 1.57
N ASN A 20 -6.51 -18.34 0.59
CA ASN A 20 -5.24 -18.88 0.12
C ASN A 20 -4.80 -18.33 -1.25
N SER A 21 -5.41 -17.27 -1.76
CA SER A 21 -5.05 -16.65 -3.04
C SER A 21 -3.74 -15.86 -2.98
N TYR A 22 -2.65 -16.57 -2.70
CA TYR A 22 -1.28 -16.06 -2.65
C TYR A 22 -0.37 -17.00 -3.44
N ASN A 23 0.59 -16.41 -4.12
CA ASN A 23 1.59 -17.11 -4.91
C ASN A 23 2.95 -16.91 -4.28
N PHE A 24 3.76 -17.96 -4.32
CA PHE A 24 5.18 -17.91 -3.96
C PHE A 24 6.00 -18.16 -5.23
N VAL A 25 6.93 -17.26 -5.53
CA VAL A 25 7.80 -17.36 -6.71
C VAL A 25 9.25 -17.29 -6.26
N ILE A 26 10.10 -18.15 -6.83
CA ILE A 26 11.56 -18.09 -6.67
C ILE A 26 12.16 -17.59 -7.97
N PHE A 27 13.08 -16.63 -7.87
CA PHE A 27 13.86 -16.10 -8.97
C PHE A 27 15.31 -16.58 -8.83
N GLY A 28 15.81 -17.26 -9.85
CA GLY A 28 17.12 -17.90 -9.81
C GLY A 28 17.13 -19.17 -8.95
N THR A 29 18.32 -19.54 -8.48
CA THR A 29 18.53 -20.73 -7.64
C THR A 29 19.01 -20.26 -6.27
N PRO A 30 18.37 -20.67 -5.16
CA PRO A 30 18.85 -20.34 -3.83
C PRO A 30 20.33 -20.64 -3.64
N SER A 31 21.08 -19.63 -3.21
CA SER A 31 22.54 -19.68 -3.07
C SER A 31 23.01 -18.82 -1.90
N SER A 32 24.13 -19.20 -1.29
CA SER A 32 24.83 -18.38 -0.30
C SER A 32 25.77 -17.34 -0.91
N GLU A 33 26.03 -17.44 -2.23
CA GLU A 33 27.03 -16.62 -2.93
C GLU A 33 26.41 -15.88 -4.12
N GLU A 34 25.58 -16.57 -4.91
CA GLU A 34 25.00 -16.04 -6.14
C GLU A 34 23.68 -15.28 -5.89
N PRO A 35 23.35 -14.27 -6.73
CA PRO A 35 22.09 -13.55 -6.62
C PRO A 35 20.87 -14.45 -6.82
N TRP A 36 19.90 -14.36 -5.92
CA TRP A 36 18.59 -14.99 -6.06
C TRP A 36 17.54 -14.20 -5.28
N GLY A 37 16.28 -14.55 -5.44
CA GLY A 37 15.23 -13.90 -4.66
C GLY A 37 13.97 -14.73 -4.61
N TRP A 38 13.02 -14.26 -3.81
CA TRP A 38 11.69 -14.82 -3.76
C TRP A 38 10.66 -13.72 -3.57
N GLN A 39 9.43 -14.00 -3.97
CA GLN A 39 8.30 -13.11 -3.83
C GLN A 39 7.10 -13.88 -3.28
N ILE A 40 6.42 -13.30 -2.30
CA ILE A 40 5.06 -13.68 -1.94
C ILE A 40 4.13 -12.58 -2.44
N SER A 41 3.15 -12.92 -3.27
CA SER A 41 2.18 -11.95 -3.75
C SER A 41 0.75 -12.46 -3.80
N GLY A 42 -0.19 -11.57 -3.49
CA GLY A 42 -1.62 -11.74 -3.59
C GLY A 42 -2.30 -10.38 -3.52
N HIS A 43 -3.63 -10.37 -3.48
CA HIS A 43 -4.41 -9.13 -3.56
C HIS A 43 -4.06 -8.11 -2.46
N HIS A 44 -3.71 -8.57 -1.25
CA HIS A 44 -3.45 -7.72 -0.08
C HIS A 44 -1.99 -7.67 0.41
N LEU A 45 -1.10 -8.46 -0.21
CA LEU A 45 0.29 -8.56 0.23
C LEU A 45 1.18 -8.77 -0.99
N CYS A 46 2.25 -7.99 -1.09
CA CYS A 46 3.36 -8.26 -2.00
C CYS A 46 4.66 -8.01 -1.25
N VAL A 47 5.48 -9.05 -1.07
CA VAL A 47 6.79 -8.95 -0.43
C VAL A 47 7.82 -9.48 -1.39
N ASN A 48 8.80 -8.65 -1.72
CA ASN A 48 9.95 -9.02 -2.54
C ASN A 48 11.17 -9.14 -1.64
N CYS A 49 11.90 -10.24 -1.77
CA CYS A 49 13.17 -10.46 -1.10
C CYS A 49 14.24 -10.81 -2.13
N PHE A 50 15.31 -10.04 -2.12
CA PHE A 50 16.49 -10.27 -2.95
C PHE A 50 17.70 -10.53 -2.07
N MET A 51 18.47 -11.56 -2.42
CA MET A 51 19.65 -12.02 -1.73
C MET A 51 20.86 -11.91 -2.66
N VAL A 52 21.97 -11.35 -2.17
CA VAL A 52 23.27 -11.37 -2.85
C VAL A 52 24.39 -11.48 -1.82
N GLY A 53 25.12 -12.60 -1.84
CA GLY A 53 26.07 -12.92 -0.77
C GLY A 53 25.43 -12.86 0.62
N THR A 54 25.91 -11.96 1.47
CA THR A 54 25.37 -11.73 2.83
C THR A 54 24.31 -10.63 2.90
N GLN A 55 23.99 -9.96 1.80
CA GLN A 55 23.03 -8.87 1.76
C GLN A 55 21.62 -9.38 1.44
N MET A 56 20.65 -8.94 2.23
CA MET A 56 19.23 -9.13 2.00
C MET A 56 18.57 -7.76 1.76
N VAL A 57 17.79 -7.66 0.69
CA VAL A 57 16.98 -6.48 0.37
C VAL A 57 15.51 -6.89 0.34
N VAL A 58 14.71 -6.35 1.25
CA VAL A 58 13.26 -6.59 1.32
C VAL A 58 12.52 -5.36 0.80
N SER A 59 12.44 -5.23 -0.52
CA SER A 59 11.78 -4.12 -1.21
C SER A 59 11.55 -4.46 -2.69
N PRO A 60 10.44 -4.02 -3.30
CA PRO A 60 9.32 -3.29 -2.69
C PRO A 60 8.43 -4.20 -1.82
N VAL A 61 7.79 -3.59 -0.82
CA VAL A 61 6.77 -4.24 0.03
C VAL A 61 5.46 -3.48 -0.10
N PHE A 62 4.38 -4.22 -0.29
CA PHE A 62 3.00 -3.74 -0.23
C PHE A 62 2.23 -4.56 0.79
N MET A 63 1.51 -3.85 1.66
CA MET A 63 0.51 -4.41 2.56
C MET A 63 -0.72 -3.51 2.45
N GLY A 64 -1.89 -4.10 2.25
CA GLY A 64 -3.14 -3.37 2.19
C GLY A 64 -4.32 -4.29 2.44
N ALA A 65 -5.48 -3.71 2.70
CA ALA A 65 -6.72 -4.44 2.90
C ALA A 65 -7.86 -3.68 2.21
N GLU A 66 -8.75 -4.42 1.56
CA GLU A 66 -9.99 -3.91 0.97
C GLU A 66 -11.02 -5.05 1.05
N PRO A 67 -12.08 -4.93 1.87
CA PRO A 67 -12.22 -3.93 2.94
C PRO A 67 -11.15 -4.12 4.03
N ASP A 68 -10.90 -3.11 4.85
CA ASP A 68 -10.05 -3.17 6.04
C ASP A 68 -10.79 -3.68 7.28
N ILE A 69 -12.12 -3.63 7.27
CA ILE A 69 -13.03 -4.17 8.29
C ILE A 69 -13.86 -5.31 7.71
N ILE A 70 -13.98 -6.41 8.45
CA ILE A 70 -15.00 -7.43 8.23
C ILE A 70 -16.22 -7.06 9.07
N ASP A 71 -17.33 -6.68 8.43
CA ASP A 71 -18.54 -6.18 9.08
C ASP A 71 -19.68 -7.22 9.15
N ALA A 72 -19.44 -8.46 8.72
CA ALA A 72 -20.41 -9.54 8.78
C ALA A 72 -19.77 -10.93 8.87
N GLY A 73 -20.55 -11.89 9.35
CA GLY A 73 -20.19 -13.31 9.35
C GLY A 73 -19.26 -13.72 10.50
N PRO A 74 -18.62 -14.91 10.41
CA PRO A 74 -17.87 -15.52 11.52
C PRO A 74 -16.64 -14.75 12.01
N HIS A 75 -16.22 -13.73 11.25
CA HIS A 75 -15.05 -12.91 11.54
C HIS A 75 -15.41 -11.41 11.65
N GLU A 76 -16.70 -11.10 11.85
CA GLU A 76 -17.18 -9.74 12.13
C GLU A 76 -16.36 -9.07 13.24
N GLY A 77 -16.00 -7.81 13.03
CA GLY A 77 -15.18 -7.00 13.91
C GLY A 77 -13.67 -7.17 13.71
N LEU A 78 -13.21 -8.02 12.78
CA LEU A 78 -11.80 -8.06 12.41
C LEU A 78 -11.46 -6.82 11.58
N GLU A 79 -10.52 -6.03 12.09
CA GLU A 79 -10.05 -4.78 11.50
C GLU A 79 -8.52 -4.83 11.36
N LEU A 80 -8.00 -4.41 10.21
CA LEU A 80 -6.57 -4.40 9.91
C LEU A 80 -6.03 -2.97 9.85
N PHE A 81 -4.73 -2.83 10.10
CA PHE A 81 -3.99 -1.56 10.00
C PHE A 81 -4.40 -0.43 10.95
N VAL A 82 -5.16 -0.72 12.01
CA VAL A 82 -5.60 0.27 13.02
C VAL A 82 -4.43 1.10 13.54
N ASP A 83 -3.37 0.45 14.04
CA ASP A 83 -2.22 1.18 14.61
C ASP A 83 -1.51 2.05 13.57
N GLN A 84 -1.39 1.56 12.32
CA GLN A 84 -0.76 2.29 11.22
C GLN A 84 -1.60 3.51 10.82
N GLU A 85 -2.92 3.36 10.70
CA GLU A 85 -3.83 4.46 10.42
C GLU A 85 -3.82 5.50 11.54
N GLN A 86 -3.94 5.07 12.81
CA GLN A 86 -3.92 5.98 13.96
C GLN A 86 -2.57 6.70 14.08
N THR A 87 -1.46 6.03 13.80
CA THR A 87 -0.14 6.66 13.78
C THR A 87 -0.05 7.72 12.69
N ALA A 88 -0.51 7.41 11.47
CA ALA A 88 -0.49 8.36 10.35
C ALA A 88 -1.41 9.57 10.61
N LEU A 89 -2.60 9.33 11.17
CA LEU A 89 -3.53 10.38 11.55
C LEU A 89 -2.96 11.26 12.66
N SER A 90 -2.38 10.66 13.71
CA SER A 90 -1.73 11.38 14.81
C SER A 90 -0.58 12.24 14.31
N LEU A 91 0.25 11.71 13.41
CA LEU A 91 1.33 12.47 12.78
C LEU A 91 0.79 13.69 12.02
N MET A 92 -0.25 13.53 11.20
CA MET A 92 -0.85 14.65 10.46
C MET A 92 -1.45 15.70 11.41
N GLN A 93 -2.03 15.26 12.53
CA GLN A 93 -2.62 16.13 13.55
C GLN A 93 -1.58 16.83 14.44
N SER A 94 -0.37 16.27 14.57
CA SER A 94 0.71 16.86 15.36
C SER A 94 1.49 17.95 14.61
N LEU A 95 1.26 18.13 13.31
CA LEU A 95 1.92 19.17 12.52
C LEU A 95 1.39 20.56 12.88
N ASP A 96 2.29 21.54 12.88
CA ASP A 96 1.91 22.96 12.97
C ASP A 96 0.85 23.30 11.89
N PRO A 97 -0.19 24.09 12.20
CA PRO A 97 -1.30 24.33 11.27
C PRO A 97 -0.89 24.85 9.89
N GLU A 98 0.18 25.65 9.82
CA GLU A 98 0.70 26.14 8.55
C GLU A 98 1.42 25.05 7.74
N VAL A 99 2.16 24.16 8.40
CA VAL A 99 2.80 23.00 7.75
C VAL A 99 1.73 22.00 7.30
N GLN A 100 0.74 21.73 8.15
CA GLN A 100 -0.36 20.82 7.86
C GLN A 100 -1.11 21.21 6.57
N LYS A 101 -1.40 22.51 6.38
CA LYS A 101 -2.01 23.03 5.14
C LYS A 101 -1.16 22.76 3.90
N GLY A 102 0.16 22.81 4.02
CA GLY A 102 1.08 22.53 2.92
C GLY A 102 1.21 21.02 2.63
N VAL A 103 1.15 20.18 3.66
CA VAL A 103 1.18 18.71 3.51
C VAL A 103 -0.13 18.20 2.88
N GLN A 104 -1.26 18.82 3.20
CA GLN A 104 -2.54 18.50 2.58
C GLN A 104 -2.65 19.10 1.16
N ILE A 105 -2.14 18.37 0.16
CA ILE A 105 -2.14 18.82 -1.26
C ILE A 105 -3.54 19.16 -1.78
N TYR A 106 -4.55 18.39 -1.36
CA TYR A 106 -5.93 18.60 -1.76
C TYR A 106 -6.88 18.40 -0.58
N LYS A 107 -7.93 19.23 -0.52
CA LYS A 107 -8.98 19.12 0.50
C LYS A 107 -9.91 17.93 0.28
N LYS A 108 -10.19 17.59 -0.98
CA LYS A 108 -11.07 16.49 -1.35
C LYS A 108 -10.28 15.32 -1.92
N ARG A 109 -10.83 14.10 -1.75
CA ARG A 109 -10.28 12.88 -2.37
C ARG A 109 -10.37 12.92 -3.89
N SER A 110 -11.41 13.54 -4.44
CA SER A 110 -11.67 13.75 -5.87
C SER A 110 -12.41 15.07 -6.09
N GLY A 111 -12.13 15.79 -7.18
CA GLY A 111 -12.82 17.02 -7.53
C GLY A 111 -12.23 17.70 -8.76
N ASP A 112 -12.90 18.73 -9.25
CA ASP A 112 -12.53 19.48 -10.46
C ASP A 112 -11.20 20.25 -10.29
N GLU A 113 -10.74 20.45 -9.06
CA GLU A 113 -9.43 21.05 -8.77
C GLU A 113 -8.24 20.16 -9.17
N HIS A 114 -8.49 18.87 -9.43
CA HIS A 114 -7.46 17.91 -9.74
C HIS A 114 -6.98 18.06 -11.18
N PRO A 115 -5.66 18.19 -11.43
CA PRO A 115 -5.14 18.23 -12.79
C PRO A 115 -5.40 16.90 -13.51
N PRO A 116 -5.45 16.91 -14.86
CA PRO A 116 -5.61 15.68 -15.64
C PRO A 116 -4.64 14.58 -15.20
N GLY A 117 -5.18 13.38 -14.94
CA GLY A 117 -4.39 12.22 -14.52
C GLY A 117 -3.99 12.18 -13.05
N ARG A 118 -4.50 13.08 -12.21
CA ARG A 118 -4.37 13.02 -10.74
C ARG A 118 -5.26 11.94 -10.12
N TRP A 119 -6.47 11.79 -10.62
CA TRP A 119 -7.43 10.80 -10.13
C TRP A 119 -7.72 9.74 -11.20
N HIS A 120 -7.76 8.48 -10.79
CA HIS A 120 -8.13 7.33 -11.62
C HIS A 120 -9.17 6.50 -10.88
N ARG A 121 -10.11 5.88 -11.61
CA ARG A 121 -11.17 5.09 -10.97
C ARG A 121 -10.66 3.88 -10.18
N ALA A 122 -9.56 3.27 -10.63
CA ALA A 122 -8.99 2.09 -9.99
C ALA A 122 -7.87 2.45 -9.00
N ASP A 123 -6.99 3.38 -9.38
CA ASP A 123 -5.82 3.74 -8.55
C ASP A 123 -6.09 4.94 -7.64
N GLN A 124 -7.26 5.58 -7.76
CA GLN A 124 -7.62 6.80 -7.04
C GLN A 124 -6.55 7.88 -7.25
N ARG A 125 -5.88 8.33 -6.18
CA ARG A 125 -4.80 9.33 -6.26
C ARG A 125 -3.39 8.72 -6.35
N HIS A 126 -3.25 7.40 -6.39
CA HIS A 126 -1.94 6.76 -6.53
C HIS A 126 -1.34 7.10 -7.89
N LEU A 127 -0.09 7.54 -7.88
CA LEU A 127 0.59 8.01 -9.09
C LEU A 127 1.42 6.92 -9.79
N GLY A 128 1.72 5.82 -9.09
CA GLY A 128 2.50 4.67 -9.57
C GLY A 128 1.70 3.39 -9.81
N GLY A 129 0.42 3.51 -10.21
CA GLY A 129 -0.43 2.36 -10.53
C GLY A 129 -0.05 1.64 -11.85
N ALA A 130 -0.82 0.61 -12.20
CA ALA A 130 -0.61 -0.15 -13.44
C ALA A 130 -0.62 0.76 -14.68
N PHE A 131 0.23 0.44 -15.66
CA PHE A 131 0.38 1.19 -16.93
C PHE A 131 0.84 2.65 -16.74
N ARG A 132 1.49 2.96 -15.62
CA ARG A 132 2.16 4.26 -15.35
C ARG A 132 3.69 4.13 -15.36
N ASP A 133 4.21 3.17 -16.12
CA ASP A 133 5.63 2.90 -16.25
C ASP A 133 6.40 4.17 -16.67
N ASN A 134 7.56 4.39 -16.05
CA ASN A 134 8.42 5.55 -16.29
C ASN A 134 7.75 6.93 -16.08
N ARG A 135 6.60 7.00 -15.40
CA ARG A 135 5.97 8.29 -15.07
C ARG A 135 6.91 9.11 -14.19
N ILE A 136 7.19 10.33 -14.64
CA ILE A 136 7.87 11.33 -13.81
C ILE A 136 6.84 11.91 -12.84
N ILE A 137 7.04 11.67 -11.54
CA ILE A 137 6.20 12.19 -10.46
C ILE A 137 6.91 13.40 -9.87
N ALA A 138 6.31 14.58 -9.99
CA ALA A 138 6.85 15.79 -9.37
C ALA A 138 6.76 15.68 -7.84
N TYR A 139 7.72 16.29 -7.14
CA TYR A 139 7.63 16.47 -5.69
C TYR A 139 6.47 17.39 -5.35
N GLU A 140 5.72 17.03 -4.31
CA GLU A 140 4.59 17.81 -3.81
C GLU A 140 4.62 17.85 -2.28
N GLY A 141 4.02 18.89 -1.71
CA GLY A 141 3.93 19.08 -0.28
C GLY A 141 5.07 19.92 0.27
N VAL A 142 5.43 19.62 1.51
CA VAL A 142 6.40 20.40 2.28
C VAL A 142 7.64 19.54 2.55
N ARG A 143 8.82 20.16 2.51
CA ARG A 143 10.07 19.48 2.85
C ARG A 143 10.11 19.22 4.35
N VAL A 144 10.40 18.00 4.76
CA VAL A 144 10.52 17.63 6.18
C VAL A 144 11.52 18.51 6.95
N THR A 145 12.53 19.05 6.27
CA THR A 145 13.53 19.96 6.86
C THR A 145 12.95 21.31 7.30
N THR A 146 11.69 21.61 6.98
CA THR A 146 11.01 22.83 7.44
C THR A 146 10.07 22.58 8.61
N PHE A 147 10.01 21.34 9.12
CA PHE A 147 9.18 20.99 10.25
C PHE A 147 9.91 21.45 11.51
N SER A 148 9.15 21.91 12.50
CA SER A 148 9.68 22.18 13.84
C SER A 148 10.28 20.89 14.41
N GLU A 149 11.35 20.98 15.21
CA GLU A 149 11.86 19.80 15.90
C GLU A 149 10.78 19.26 16.86
N PRO A 150 10.69 17.92 17.02
CA PRO A 150 9.72 17.30 17.90
C PRO A 150 9.85 17.71 19.37
#